data_AF-A0A2N6VJM3-F1
#
_entry.id   AF-A0A2N6VJM3-F1
#
_cell.length_a   1.000
_cell.length_b   1.000
_cell.length_c   1.000
_cell.angle_alpha   90.00
_cell.angle_beta   90.00
_cell.angle_gamma   90.00
#
_symmetry.space_group_name_H-M   'P 1'
#
loop_
_entity.id
_entity.type
_entity.pdbx_description
1 polymer ?
#
loop_
_entity_poly.entity_id
_entity_poly.type
_entity_poly.pdbx_seq_one_letter_code
_entity_poly.pdbx_strand_id
1 'polypeptide(L)'
;LDALTRHGELQIVAETLIDVRFVLAARPGTQLSDITAFGTHPHAEAQTRGWVAGHLPGVTYVPASSTAAAAQTAAEDGSDYQAAVCPALAAQRYGLEVLADDIGDRHDTVTRFVLVRKPAAMPPATGAD
;
A
#
# COMPACT_ATOMS: atom_id res chain seq x y z
N LEU A 1 -13.30 -13.50 -0.82
CA LEU A 1 -13.70 -14.90 -1.09
C LEU A 1 -15.11 -14.97 -1.64
N ASP A 2 -16.07 -14.29 -1.01
CA ASP A 2 -17.49 -14.25 -1.45
C ASP A 2 -17.71 -13.83 -2.90
N ALA A 3 -16.90 -12.91 -3.44
CA ALA A 3 -17.03 -12.49 -4.84
C ALA A 3 -16.75 -13.65 -5.83
N LEU A 4 -15.90 -14.61 -5.46
CA LEU A 4 -15.58 -15.77 -6.29
C LEU A 4 -16.73 -16.79 -6.34
N THR A 5 -17.65 -16.77 -5.37
CA THR A 5 -18.77 -17.71 -5.28
C THR A 5 -20.09 -17.11 -5.76
N ARG A 6 -20.18 -15.79 -5.92
CA ARG A 6 -21.45 -15.07 -6.19
C ARG A 6 -21.59 -14.47 -7.59
N HIS A 7 -20.52 -14.37 -8.39
CA HIS A 7 -20.53 -13.68 -9.68
C HIS A 7 -20.41 -14.60 -10.91
N GLY A 8 -21.05 -15.77 -10.85
CA GLY A 8 -21.00 -16.78 -11.90
C GLY A 8 -19.74 -17.65 -11.85
N GLU A 9 -19.59 -18.56 -12.80
CA GLU A 9 -18.43 -19.44 -12.86
C GLU A 9 -17.16 -18.63 -13.14
N LEU A 10 -16.15 -18.80 -12.29
CA LEU A 10 -14.83 -18.18 -12.40
C LEU A 10 -13.75 -19.24 -12.20
N GLN A 11 -12.61 -19.03 -12.85
CA GLN A 11 -11.47 -19.93 -12.81
C GLN A 11 -10.23 -19.16 -12.36
N ILE A 12 -9.55 -19.64 -11.33
CA ILE A 12 -8.21 -19.19 -10.96
C ILE A 12 -7.22 -19.83 -11.94
N VAL A 13 -6.39 -19.02 -12.58
CA VAL A 13 -5.45 -19.48 -13.62
C VAL A 13 -3.99 -19.20 -13.30
N ALA A 14 -3.73 -18.34 -12.32
CA ALA A 14 -2.41 -18.06 -11.82
C ALA A 14 -2.51 -17.50 -10.40
N GLU A 15 -1.40 -17.58 -9.68
CA GLU A 15 -1.21 -16.87 -8.44
C GLU A 15 0.15 -16.17 -8.44
N THR A 16 0.29 -15.16 -7.59
CA THR A 16 1.56 -14.50 -7.33
C THR A 16 1.63 -14.04 -5.89
N LEU A 17 2.84 -14.02 -5.34
CA LEU A 17 3.14 -13.46 -4.03
C LEU A 17 3.82 -12.11 -4.24
N ILE A 18 3.28 -11.06 -3.65
CA ILE A 18 3.84 -9.71 -3.72
C ILE A 18 4.22 -9.28 -2.31
N ASP A 19 5.48 -8.90 -2.14
CA ASP A 19 5.98 -8.32 -0.88
C ASP A 19 5.21 -7.04 -0.54
N VAL A 20 4.78 -6.95 0.71
CA VAL A 20 4.20 -5.72 1.25
C VAL A 20 5.33 -4.84 1.74
N ARG A 21 5.59 -3.74 1.03
CA ARG A 21 6.54 -2.71 1.43
C ARG A 21 5.87 -1.36 1.51
N PHE A 22 6.24 -0.61 2.52
CA PHE A 22 5.73 0.73 2.77
C PHE A 22 6.86 1.74 2.64
N VAL A 23 6.55 2.85 2.01
CA VAL A 23 7.36 4.07 2.01
C VAL A 23 6.59 5.17 2.72
N LEU A 24 7.33 6.11 3.32
CA LEU A 24 6.81 7.42 3.64
C LEU A 24 7.12 8.35 2.46
N ALA A 25 6.09 8.94 1.85
CA ALA A 25 6.25 9.81 0.69
C ALA A 25 5.51 11.15 0.89
N ALA A 26 6.07 12.23 0.35
CA ALA A 26 5.53 13.58 0.47
C ALA A 26 5.75 14.38 -0.82
N ARG A 27 5.20 15.59 -0.93
CA ARG A 27 5.41 16.44 -2.10
C ARG A 27 6.89 16.81 -2.27
N PRO A 28 7.39 16.98 -3.51
CA PRO A 28 8.78 17.34 -3.75
C PRO A 28 9.27 18.52 -2.90
N GLY A 29 10.45 18.35 -2.29
CA GLY A 29 11.04 19.37 -1.41
C GLY A 29 10.50 19.42 0.02
N THR A 30 9.56 18.53 0.39
CA THR A 30 9.13 18.37 1.79
C THR A 30 10.18 17.61 2.58
N GLN A 31 10.61 18.12 3.73
CA GLN A 31 11.54 17.43 4.62
C GLN A 31 10.78 16.65 5.71
N LEU A 32 11.43 15.65 6.31
CA LEU A 32 10.85 14.90 7.44
C LEU A 32 10.40 15.82 8.60
N SER A 33 11.14 16.91 8.84
CA SER A 33 10.82 17.90 9.87
C SER A 33 9.54 18.70 9.60
N ASP A 34 9.07 18.73 8.36
CA ASP A 34 7.88 19.48 7.94
C ASP A 34 6.60 18.66 8.15
N ILE A 35 6.73 17.37 8.46
CA ILE A 35 5.61 16.44 8.62
C ILE A 35 5.01 16.64 10.00
N THR A 36 3.77 17.12 10.04
CA THR A 36 2.96 17.24 11.27
C THR A 36 1.80 16.26 11.31
N ALA A 37 1.37 15.80 10.13
CA ALA A 37 0.42 14.72 9.97
C ALA A 37 0.78 13.83 8.77
N PHE A 38 0.42 12.55 8.86
CA PHE A 38 0.51 11.60 7.76
C PHE A 38 -0.79 10.82 7.56
N GLY A 39 -1.09 10.49 6.31
CA GLY A 39 -2.24 9.68 5.94
C GLY A 39 -1.89 8.25 5.57
N THR A 40 -2.72 7.29 5.95
CA THR A 40 -2.68 5.92 5.40
C THR A 40 -3.93 5.11 5.77
N HIS A 41 -4.03 3.88 5.28
CA HIS A 41 -5.07 2.93 5.69
C HIS A 41 -4.79 2.39 7.10
N PRO A 42 -5.79 2.18 7.98
CA PRO A 42 -5.58 1.67 9.34
C PRO A 42 -4.70 0.42 9.46
N HIS A 43 -4.82 -0.53 8.53
CA HIS A 43 -3.95 -1.71 8.50
C HIS A 43 -2.47 -1.39 8.19
N ALA A 44 -2.19 -0.35 7.40
CA ALA A 44 -0.83 0.07 7.08
C ALA A 44 -0.23 0.90 8.22
N GLU A 45 -1.03 1.74 8.89
CA GLU A 45 -0.61 2.44 10.11
C GLU A 45 -0.15 1.44 11.18
N ALA A 46 -0.96 0.41 11.45
CA ALA A 46 -0.63 -0.61 12.44
C ALA A 46 0.65 -1.41 12.11
N GLN A 47 1.07 -1.43 10.84
CA GLN A 47 2.27 -2.12 10.36
C GLN A 47 3.50 -1.21 10.24
N THR A 48 3.37 0.08 10.52
CA THR A 48 4.46 1.07 10.41
C THR A 48 4.63 1.90 11.69
N ARG A 49 3.90 1.53 12.75
CA ARG A 49 3.81 2.31 13.98
C ARG A 49 5.14 2.36 14.72
N GLY A 50 5.91 1.27 14.71
CA GLY A 50 7.23 1.23 15.33
C GLY A 50 8.18 2.22 14.68
N TRP A 51 8.23 2.22 13.34
CA TRP A 51 9.04 3.18 12.60
C TRP A 51 8.59 4.63 12.85
N VAL A 52 7.29 4.93 12.75
CA VAL A 52 6.74 6.28 12.97
C VAL A 52 7.04 6.79 14.38
N ALA A 53 6.86 5.97 15.41
CA ALA A 53 7.14 6.37 16.79
C ALA A 53 8.63 6.71 17.02
N GLY A 54 9.55 6.03 16.31
CA GLY A 54 10.98 6.25 16.42
C GLY A 54 11.52 7.44 15.61
N HIS A 55 10.89 7.77 14.47
CA HIS A 55 11.43 8.74 13.51
C HIS A 55 10.59 10.02 13.40
N LEU A 56 9.30 9.95 13.72
CA LEU A 56 8.32 11.04 13.61
C LEU A 56 7.51 11.18 14.92
N PRO A 57 8.17 11.41 16.07
CA PRO A 57 7.48 11.50 17.35
C PRO A 57 6.53 12.69 17.36
N GLY A 58 5.26 12.44 17.73
CA GLY A 58 4.23 13.47 17.84
C GLY A 58 3.51 13.83 16.53
N VAL A 59 3.86 13.18 15.41
CA VAL A 59 3.13 13.35 14.15
C VAL A 59 1.74 12.71 14.25
N THR A 60 0.73 13.42 13.75
CA THR A 60 -0.68 12.97 13.78
C THR A 60 -0.98 11.98 12.65
N TYR A 61 -1.60 10.86 12.99
CA TYR A 61 -2.15 9.93 12.00
C TYR A 61 -3.54 10.36 11.55
N VAL A 62 -3.77 10.42 10.23
CA VAL A 62 -5.06 10.70 9.60
C VAL A 62 -5.54 9.46 8.82
N PRO A 63 -6.67 8.83 9.21
CA PRO A 63 -7.18 7.66 8.50
C PRO A 63 -7.62 7.95 7.07
N ALA A 64 -7.18 7.12 6.13
CA ALA A 64 -7.59 7.14 4.73
C ALA A 64 -8.28 5.83 4.32
N SER A 65 -9.08 5.89 3.26
CA SER A 65 -9.82 4.74 2.73
C SER A 65 -8.92 3.66 2.09
N SER A 66 -7.72 4.03 1.67
CA SER A 66 -6.69 3.13 1.18
C SER A 66 -5.32 3.81 1.23
N THR A 67 -4.25 3.03 1.11
CA THR A 67 -2.88 3.56 1.01
C THR A 67 -2.66 4.38 -0.27
N ALA A 68 -3.31 4.00 -1.38
CA ALA A 68 -3.27 4.76 -2.62
C ALA A 68 -4.05 6.06 -2.53
N ALA A 69 -5.22 6.05 -1.89
CA ALA A 69 -5.99 7.28 -1.63
C ALA A 69 -5.20 8.24 -0.74
N ALA A 70 -4.46 7.72 0.24
CA ALA A 70 -3.58 8.56 1.05
C ALA A 70 -2.48 9.23 0.23
N ALA A 71 -1.82 8.48 -0.65
CA ALA A 71 -0.82 9.05 -1.56
C ALA A 71 -1.41 10.13 -2.49
N GLN A 72 -2.63 9.89 -3.01
CA GLN A 72 -3.32 10.88 -3.82
C GLN A 72 -3.58 12.18 -3.05
N THR A 73 -4.16 12.08 -1.86
CA THR A 73 -4.48 13.25 -1.04
C THR A 73 -3.23 13.98 -0.55
N ALA A 74 -2.13 13.29 -0.24
CA ALA A 74 -0.86 13.96 0.10
C ALA A 74 -0.29 14.80 -1.06
N ALA A 75 -0.60 14.44 -2.31
CA ALA A 75 -0.17 15.19 -3.49
C ALA A 75 -0.99 16.47 -3.73
N GLU A 76 -2.16 16.62 -3.08
CA GLU A 76 -3.04 17.77 -3.26
C GLU A 76 -2.58 18.97 -2.40
N ASP A 77 -2.71 20.18 -2.96
CA ASP A 77 -2.49 21.42 -2.20
C ASP A 77 -3.59 21.60 -1.15
N GLY A 78 -3.21 21.99 0.07
CA GLY A 78 -4.16 22.16 1.18
C GLY A 78 -4.65 20.85 1.81
N SER A 79 -4.00 19.72 1.50
CA SER A 79 -4.25 18.42 2.12
C SER A 79 -4.20 18.45 3.65
N ASP A 80 -5.01 17.62 4.29
CA ASP A 80 -5.06 17.43 5.75
C ASP A 80 -3.73 16.88 6.32
N TYR A 81 -2.83 16.39 5.48
CA TYR A 81 -1.52 15.87 5.86
C TYR A 81 -0.46 16.10 4.78
N GLN A 82 0.82 16.13 5.18
CA GLN A 82 1.94 16.43 4.29
C GLN A 82 2.57 15.16 3.69
N ALA A 83 2.37 14.01 4.32
CA ALA A 83 2.98 12.75 3.92
C ALA A 83 1.97 11.60 3.91
N ALA A 84 2.25 10.56 3.14
CA ALA A 84 1.49 9.33 3.10
C ALA A 84 2.37 8.12 3.33
N VAL A 85 1.88 7.16 4.11
CA VAL A 85 2.44 5.80 4.15
C VAL A 85 1.76 4.97 3.06
N CYS A 86 2.50 4.57 2.05
CA CYS A 86 1.95 3.91 0.86
C CYS A 86 2.97 2.98 0.17
N PRO A 87 2.57 2.16 -0.82
CA PRO A 87 3.54 1.48 -1.68
C PRO A 87 4.29 2.49 -2.56
N ALA A 88 5.57 2.22 -2.86
CA ALA A 88 6.39 3.09 -3.71
C ALA A 88 5.73 3.40 -5.07
N LEU A 89 4.99 2.43 -5.64
CA LEU A 89 4.25 2.62 -6.89
C LEU A 89 3.16 3.70 -6.78
N ALA A 90 2.50 3.83 -5.63
CA ALA A 90 1.51 4.87 -5.41
C ALA A 90 2.18 6.24 -5.28
N ALA A 91 3.29 6.34 -4.53
CA ALA A 91 4.09 7.56 -4.46
C ALA A 91 4.53 8.04 -5.86
N GLN A 92 5.08 7.13 -6.68
CA GLN A 92 5.45 7.42 -8.06
C GLN A 92 4.25 7.90 -8.90
N ARG A 93 3.12 7.20 -8.80
CA ARG A 93 1.91 7.52 -9.57
C ARG A 93 1.40 8.93 -9.30
N TYR A 94 1.52 9.42 -8.07
CA TYR A 94 1.03 10.73 -7.65
C TYR A 94 2.12 11.79 -7.56
N GLY A 95 3.33 11.51 -8.06
CA GLY A 95 4.42 12.49 -8.12
C GLY A 95 5.00 12.88 -6.76
N LEU A 96 4.90 11.98 -5.77
CA LEU A 96 5.50 12.16 -4.45
C LEU A 96 6.97 11.70 -4.44
N GLU A 97 7.79 12.34 -3.61
CA GLU A 97 9.15 11.91 -3.29
C GLU A 97 9.14 10.98 -2.08
N VAL A 98 9.93 9.91 -2.15
CA VAL A 98 10.13 8.98 -1.03
C VAL A 98 11.10 9.60 -0.04
N LEU A 99 10.64 9.82 1.19
CA LEU A 99 11.44 10.36 2.29
C LEU A 99 12.06 9.26 3.14
N ALA A 100 11.38 8.10 3.22
CA ALA A 100 11.89 6.90 3.86
C ALA A 100 11.32 5.66 3.16
N ASP A 101 12.16 4.67 2.93
CA ASP A 101 11.82 3.39 2.30
C ASP A 101 11.85 2.26 3.32
N ASP A 102 11.12 1.18 3.03
CA ASP A 102 11.02 -0.04 3.82
C ASP A 102 10.71 0.20 5.31
N ILE A 103 9.73 1.07 5.59
CA ILE A 103 9.35 1.51 6.95
C ILE A 103 8.40 0.55 7.67
N GLY A 104 8.19 -0.65 7.13
CA GLY A 104 7.35 -1.67 7.74
C GLY A 104 8.00 -2.25 8.99
N ASP A 105 7.21 -2.50 10.02
CA ASP A 105 7.66 -3.16 11.25
C ASP A 105 8.02 -4.64 11.00
N ARG A 106 7.60 -5.20 9.86
CA ARG A 106 7.88 -6.57 9.41
C ARG A 106 8.26 -6.62 7.94
N HIS A 107 9.38 -7.27 7.65
CA HIS A 107 9.91 -7.43 6.28
C HIS A 107 9.53 -8.75 5.60
N ASP A 108 8.85 -9.66 6.30
CA ASP A 108 8.42 -10.97 5.80
C ASP A 108 6.94 -11.00 5.36
N THR A 109 6.31 -9.84 5.25
CA THR A 109 4.89 -9.72 4.92
C THR A 109 4.69 -9.85 3.42
N VAL A 110 3.91 -10.86 3.00
CA VAL A 110 3.54 -11.09 1.61
C VAL A 110 2.02 -11.11 1.43
N THR A 111 1.55 -10.58 0.30
CA THR A 111 0.15 -10.70 -0.12
C THR A 111 0.05 -11.66 -1.29
N ARG A 112 -0.78 -12.70 -1.14
CA ARG A 112 -1.11 -13.63 -2.23
C ARG A 112 -2.25 -13.06 -3.07
N PHE A 113 -1.99 -12.93 -4.36
CA PHE A 113 -2.98 -12.57 -5.37
C PHE A 113 -3.29 -13.77 -6.26
N VAL A 114 -4.55 -13.88 -6.67
CA VAL A 114 -4.99 -14.85 -7.67
C VAL A 114 -5.52 -14.12 -8.90
N LEU A 115 -5.11 -14.57 -10.08
CA LEU A 115 -5.68 -14.11 -11.35
C LEU A 115 -6.89 -14.97 -11.68
N VAL A 116 -8.04 -14.32 -11.83
CA VAL A 116 -9.32 -14.97 -12.12
C VAL A 116 -9.83 -14.57 -13.50
N ARG A 117 -10.43 -15.52 -14.22
CA ARG A 117 -11.10 -15.29 -15.51
C ARG A 117 -12.41 -16.08 -15.59
N LYS A 118 -13.21 -15.80 -16.62
CA LYS A 118 -14.32 -16.68 -17.01
C LYS A 118 -13.79 -18.06 -17.45
N PRO A 119 -14.60 -19.14 -17.35
CA PRO A 119 -14.16 -20.48 -17.68
C PRO A 119 -13.69 -20.58 -19.14
N ALA A 120 -12.53 -21.21 -19.33
CA ALA A 120 -12.00 -21.59 -20.63
C ALA A 120 -11.11 -22.83 -20.46
N ALA A 121 -10.55 -23.34 -21.56
CA ALA A 121 -9.67 -24.51 -21.52
C ALA A 121 -8.56 -24.31 -20.47
N MET A 122 -8.38 -25.31 -19.60
CA MET A 122 -7.31 -25.34 -18.61
C MET A 122 -5.96 -25.26 -19.32
N PRO A 123 -5.00 -24.47 -18.80
CA PRO A 123 -3.62 -24.63 -19.21
C PRO A 123 -3.12 -26.05 -18.85
N PRO A 124 -2.10 -26.57 -19.55
CA PRO A 124 -1.49 -27.85 -19.18
C PRO A 124 -1.03 -27.84 -17.72
N ALA A 125 -1.09 -29.00 -17.07
CA ALA A 125 -0.56 -29.14 -15.72
C ALA A 125 0.94 -28.84 -15.70
N THR A 126 1.36 -28.04 -14.73
CA THR A 126 2.75 -27.62 -14.56
C THR A 126 3.54 -28.55 -13.61
N GLY A 127 2.86 -29.42 -12.86
CA GLY A 127 3.46 -30.28 -11.83
C GLY A 127 3.97 -29.51 -10.61
N ALA A 128 3.47 -28.29 -10.41
CA ALA A 128 3.80 -27.40 -9.30
C ALA A 128 2.56 -27.20 -8.41
N ASP A 129 1.89 -28.30 -8.09
CA ASP A 129 0.84 -28.41 -7.06
C ASP A 129 1.41 -28.72 -5.67
#